data_AF-A0AAD8GE60-F1
#
_entry.id   AF-A0AAD8GE60-F1
#
_cell.length_a   1.000
_cell.length_b   1.000
_cell.length_c   1.000
_cell.angle_alpha   90.00
_cell.angle_beta   90.00
_cell.angle_gamma   90.00
#
_symmetry.space_group_name_H-M   'P 1'
#
loop_
_entity.id
_entity.type
_entity.pdbx_description
1 polymer ?
#
loop_
_entity_poly.entity_id
_entity_poly.type
_entity_poly.pdbx_seq_one_letter_code
_entity_poly.pdbx_strand_id
1 'polypeptide(L)'
;MEWELEPDPTRAAWLFKRTLLSHHETGKPLNLRMDIRESLEDQERALMTFYKAPKWACPLKCTLEGDTAVGEGVSRYFFSKTISKLQFGFNLNLGNTEVTRLFEREPDHLVPSTSQFLLESDIFLMAGRMIGHSFLHGGPCLSGMSPAIIHVLFGGTPETATIQLEDCPDLDLRSTIQLLEGNTELSEQEKVIILDLALSWDLPGVNQNNRRWLFERLLLQSNDPF
;
A
#
# COMPACT_ATOMS: atom_id res chain seq x y z
N MET A 1 17.35 -18.91 -10.33
CA MET A 1 16.37 -19.38 -11.35
C MET A 1 16.58 -18.64 -12.67
N GLU A 2 16.08 -19.14 -13.82
CA GLU A 2 16.32 -18.52 -15.15
C GLU A 2 15.95 -17.03 -15.21
N TRP A 3 14.87 -16.64 -14.53
CA TRP A 3 14.39 -15.25 -14.48
C TRP A 3 15.30 -14.29 -13.70
N GLU A 4 16.11 -14.78 -12.74
CA GLU A 4 17.02 -13.94 -11.93
C GLU A 4 18.21 -13.43 -12.75
N LEU A 5 18.54 -14.12 -13.84
CA LEU A 5 19.68 -13.80 -14.73
C LEU A 5 19.24 -13.04 -15.99
N GLU A 6 17.94 -12.83 -16.18
CA GLU A 6 17.39 -12.16 -17.35
C GLU A 6 17.49 -10.63 -17.19
N PRO A 7 18.23 -9.92 -18.07
CA PRO A 7 18.42 -8.47 -17.96
C PRO A 7 17.19 -7.66 -18.36
N ASP A 8 16.31 -8.17 -19.22
CA ASP A 8 15.06 -7.48 -19.58
C ASP A 8 14.00 -7.70 -18.48
N PRO A 9 13.55 -6.65 -17.76
CA PRO A 9 12.57 -6.81 -16.69
C PRO A 9 11.25 -7.41 -17.15
N THR A 10 10.83 -7.12 -18.39
CA THR A 10 9.58 -7.64 -18.94
C THR A 10 9.66 -9.16 -19.14
N ARG A 11 10.77 -9.61 -19.73
CA ARG A 11 11.04 -11.03 -19.91
C ARG A 11 11.30 -11.76 -18.59
N ALA A 12 12.01 -11.13 -17.65
CA ALA A 12 12.22 -11.68 -16.31
C ALA A 12 10.88 -11.91 -15.59
N ALA A 13 9.98 -10.92 -15.62
CA ALA A 13 8.63 -11.02 -15.05
C ALA A 13 7.81 -12.13 -15.71
N TRP A 14 7.88 -12.25 -17.04
CA TRP A 14 7.20 -13.32 -17.78
C TRP A 14 7.73 -14.71 -17.40
N LEU A 15 9.05 -14.88 -17.31
CA LEU A 15 9.70 -16.13 -16.90
C LEU A 15 9.33 -16.50 -15.46
N PHE A 16 9.33 -15.53 -14.55
CA PHE A 16 8.92 -15.72 -13.16
C PHE A 16 7.48 -16.21 -13.08
N LYS A 17 6.54 -15.52 -13.75
CA LYS A 17 5.12 -15.88 -13.80
C LYS A 17 4.93 -17.29 -14.36
N ARG A 18 5.56 -17.61 -15.50
CA ARG A 18 5.47 -18.94 -16.12
C ARG A 18 5.98 -20.02 -15.18
N THR A 19 7.13 -19.77 -14.53
CA THR A 19 7.72 -20.70 -13.57
C THR A 19 6.76 -20.94 -12.41
N LEU A 20 6.25 -19.89 -11.77
CA LEU A 20 5.38 -20.03 -10.61
C LEU A 20 4.05 -20.72 -10.96
N LEU A 21 3.43 -20.37 -12.08
CA LEU A 21 2.20 -21.02 -12.53
C LEU A 21 2.40 -22.50 -12.84
N SER A 22 3.52 -22.88 -13.46
CA SER A 22 3.82 -24.29 -13.75
C SER A 22 3.99 -25.13 -12.47
N HIS A 23 4.57 -24.56 -11.40
CA HIS A 23 4.70 -25.23 -10.10
C HIS A 23 3.34 -25.49 -9.44
N HIS A 24 2.31 -24.70 -9.79
CA HIS A 24 0.98 -24.80 -9.22
C HIS A 24 -0.08 -25.34 -10.18
N GLU A 25 0.30 -25.75 -11.40
CA GLU A 25 -0.61 -26.17 -12.47
C GLU A 25 -1.43 -27.41 -12.07
N THR A 26 -0.82 -28.36 -11.38
CA THR A 26 -1.49 -29.57 -10.86
C THR A 26 -2.17 -29.34 -9.51
N GLY A 27 -2.09 -28.13 -8.96
CA GLY A 27 -2.70 -27.75 -7.70
C GLY A 27 -4.23 -27.67 -7.79
N LYS A 28 -4.92 -27.77 -6.65
CA LYS A 28 -6.36 -27.54 -6.59
C LYS A 28 -6.65 -26.08 -6.97
N PRO A 29 -7.49 -25.80 -7.98
CA PRO A 29 -7.84 -24.44 -8.35
C PRO A 29 -8.43 -23.67 -7.17
N LEU A 30 -8.08 -22.39 -7.07
CA LEU A 30 -8.72 -21.46 -6.16
C LEU A 30 -10.09 -21.16 -6.73
N ASN A 31 -11.13 -21.60 -6.03
CA ASN A 31 -12.50 -21.35 -6.44
C ASN A 31 -12.97 -20.11 -5.71
N LEU A 32 -13.07 -19.01 -6.45
CA LEU A 32 -13.68 -17.80 -5.95
C LEU A 32 -15.10 -17.71 -6.49
N ARG A 33 -16.05 -17.52 -5.58
CA ARG A 33 -17.42 -17.17 -5.87
C ARG A 33 -17.70 -15.80 -5.32
N MET A 34 -18.30 -14.95 -6.13
CA MET A 34 -18.76 -13.63 -5.71
C MET A 34 -20.20 -13.49 -6.21
N ASP A 35 -21.16 -13.39 -5.31
CA ASP A 35 -22.54 -13.12 -5.70
C ASP A 35 -22.70 -11.61 -5.89
N ILE A 36 -23.01 -11.18 -7.12
CA ILE A 36 -23.13 -9.76 -7.43
C ILE A 36 -24.41 -9.14 -6.86
N ARG A 37 -25.35 -9.96 -6.40
CA ARG A 37 -26.64 -9.56 -5.80
C ARG A 37 -26.51 -9.32 -4.30
N GLU A 38 -25.44 -9.81 -3.67
CA GLU A 38 -25.13 -9.54 -2.27
C GLU A 38 -24.79 -8.06 -2.06
N SER A 39 -24.84 -7.60 -0.82
CA SER A 39 -24.44 -6.24 -0.48
C SER A 39 -22.97 -6.00 -0.83
N LEU A 40 -22.57 -4.74 -1.04
CA LEU A 40 -21.16 -4.40 -1.28
C LEU A 40 -20.27 -4.86 -0.12
N GLU A 41 -20.77 -4.76 1.11
CA GLU A 41 -20.06 -5.19 2.32
C GLU A 41 -19.79 -6.70 2.30
N ASP A 42 -20.80 -7.51 1.98
CA ASP A 42 -20.68 -8.98 1.93
C ASP A 42 -19.70 -9.42 0.83
N GLN A 43 -19.78 -8.80 -0.35
CA GLN A 43 -18.87 -9.06 -1.46
C GLN A 43 -17.40 -8.76 -1.07
N GLU A 44 -17.17 -7.66 -0.34
CA GLU A 44 -15.84 -7.29 0.13
C GLU A 44 -15.35 -8.19 1.27
N ARG A 45 -16.24 -8.62 2.17
CA ARG A 45 -15.91 -9.59 3.24
C ARG A 45 -15.51 -10.94 2.66
N ALA A 46 -16.20 -11.40 1.62
CA ALA A 46 -15.86 -12.62 0.88
C ALA A 46 -14.48 -12.49 0.20
N LEU A 47 -14.23 -11.35 -0.45
CA LEU A 47 -12.93 -11.03 -1.06
C LEU A 47 -11.80 -11.08 -0.04
N MET A 48 -11.98 -10.44 1.12
CA MET A 48 -10.98 -10.44 2.18
C MET A 48 -10.74 -11.84 2.74
N THR A 49 -11.81 -12.60 2.98
CA THR A 49 -11.71 -13.99 3.47
C THR A 49 -10.93 -14.87 2.50
N PHE A 50 -11.17 -14.71 1.20
CA PHE A 50 -10.45 -15.44 0.15
C PHE A 50 -8.93 -15.16 0.21
N TYR A 51 -8.52 -13.90 0.29
CA TYR A 51 -7.10 -13.54 0.27
C TYR A 51 -6.39 -13.71 1.62
N LYS A 52 -7.11 -13.83 2.74
CA LYS A 52 -6.53 -14.26 4.02
C LYS A 52 -6.08 -15.72 4.01
N ALA A 53 -6.58 -16.55 3.09
CA ALA A 53 -6.07 -17.90 2.91
C ALA A 53 -4.65 -17.91 2.27
N PRO A 54 -3.74 -18.81 2.67
CA PRO A 54 -2.34 -18.79 2.22
C PRO A 54 -2.14 -19.22 0.76
N LYS A 55 -3.15 -19.81 0.12
CA LYS A 55 -3.05 -20.33 -1.25
C LYS A 55 -3.58 -19.28 -2.23
N TRP A 56 -2.68 -18.51 -2.84
CA TRP A 56 -3.02 -17.42 -3.77
C TRP A 56 -2.38 -17.58 -5.17
N ALA A 57 -1.34 -18.41 -5.30
CA ALA A 57 -0.62 -18.60 -6.56
C ALA A 57 -1.13 -19.79 -7.42
N CYS A 58 -2.22 -20.45 -7.01
CA CYS A 58 -2.83 -21.56 -7.75
C CYS A 58 -3.81 -21.04 -8.83
N PRO A 59 -4.10 -21.84 -9.88
CA PRO A 59 -5.04 -21.43 -10.93
C PRO A 59 -6.38 -20.92 -10.36
N LEU A 60 -6.82 -19.75 -10.80
CA LEU A 60 -8.09 -19.15 -10.37
C LEU A 60 -9.25 -19.64 -11.24
N LYS A 61 -10.30 -20.12 -10.60
CA LYS A 61 -11.63 -20.27 -11.19
C LYS A 61 -12.58 -19.29 -10.51
N CYS A 62 -12.93 -18.23 -11.24
CA CYS A 62 -13.85 -17.20 -10.77
C CYS A 62 -15.26 -17.45 -11.33
N THR A 63 -16.28 -17.28 -10.49
CA THR A 63 -17.70 -17.35 -10.87
C THR A 63 -18.45 -16.19 -10.22
N LEU A 64 -19.18 -15.42 -11.04
CA LEU A 64 -20.09 -14.38 -10.57
C LEU A 64 -21.48 -15.00 -10.45
N GLU A 65 -21.97 -15.20 -9.24
CA GLU A 65 -23.33 -15.73 -9.05
C GLU A 65 -24.35 -14.60 -9.25
N GLY A 66 -25.44 -14.87 -9.96
CA GLY A 66 -26.41 -13.84 -10.41
C GLY A 66 -26.16 -13.32 -11.83
N ASP A 67 -25.03 -13.67 -12.43
CA ASP A 67 -24.72 -13.55 -13.86
C ASP A 67 -24.41 -14.96 -14.39
N THR A 68 -24.72 -15.26 -15.66
CA THR A 68 -24.39 -16.57 -16.26
C THR A 68 -22.97 -16.60 -16.85
N ALA A 69 -22.22 -15.51 -16.71
CA ALA A 69 -20.88 -15.36 -17.23
C ALA A 69 -19.84 -16.18 -16.44
N VAL A 70 -18.99 -16.89 -17.17
CA VAL A 70 -17.75 -17.53 -16.68
C VAL A 70 -16.62 -17.28 -17.68
N GLY A 71 -15.37 -17.28 -17.22
CA GLY A 71 -14.19 -17.20 -18.08
C GLY A 71 -13.33 -15.96 -17.88
N GLU A 72 -12.61 -15.56 -18.93
CA GLU A 72 -11.56 -14.53 -18.86
C GLU A 72 -12.11 -13.14 -18.47
N GLY A 73 -13.27 -12.75 -19.02
CA GLY A 73 -13.91 -11.46 -18.72
C GLY A 73 -14.28 -11.32 -17.23
N VAL A 74 -14.74 -12.41 -16.61
CA VAL A 74 -15.06 -12.48 -15.18
C VAL A 74 -13.79 -12.36 -14.33
N SER A 75 -12.71 -13.03 -14.75
CA SER A 75 -11.42 -12.94 -14.06
C SER A 75 -10.85 -11.52 -14.14
N ARG A 76 -10.95 -10.87 -15.31
CA ARG A 76 -10.52 -9.47 -15.50
C ARG A 76 -11.29 -8.51 -14.59
N TYR A 77 -12.62 -8.61 -14.58
CA TYR A 77 -13.46 -7.81 -13.68
C TYR A 77 -13.06 -7.99 -12.22
N PHE A 78 -12.84 -9.24 -11.81
CA PHE A 78 -12.44 -9.57 -10.45
C PHE A 78 -11.10 -8.91 -10.05
N PHE A 79 -10.07 -9.02 -10.88
CA PHE A 79 -8.78 -8.39 -10.58
C PHE A 79 -8.85 -6.87 -10.59
N SER A 80 -9.61 -6.28 -11.53
CA SER A 80 -9.87 -4.84 -11.53
C SER A 80 -10.55 -4.38 -10.23
N LYS A 81 -11.55 -5.12 -9.76
CA LYS A 81 -12.22 -4.83 -8.48
C LYS A 81 -11.29 -5.04 -7.29
N THR A 82 -10.46 -6.09 -7.32
CA THR A 82 -9.49 -6.42 -6.26
C THR A 82 -8.49 -5.26 -6.08
N ILE A 83 -7.86 -4.82 -7.17
CA ILE A 83 -6.87 -3.73 -7.12
C ILE A 83 -7.53 -2.39 -6.81
N SER A 84 -8.74 -2.12 -7.32
CA SER A 84 -9.44 -0.89 -6.98
C SER A 84 -9.75 -0.77 -5.48
N LYS A 85 -9.98 -1.90 -4.78
CA LYS A 85 -10.14 -1.89 -3.30
C LYS A 85 -8.85 -1.57 -2.57
N LEU A 86 -7.70 -1.97 -3.09
CA LEU A 86 -6.41 -1.53 -2.53
C LEU A 86 -6.18 -0.02 -2.75
N GLN A 87 -6.58 0.49 -3.92
CA GLN A 87 -6.33 1.89 -4.30
C GLN A 87 -7.30 2.88 -3.65
N PHE A 88 -8.58 2.50 -3.49
CA PHE A 88 -9.64 3.41 -3.01
C PHE A 88 -10.24 3.02 -1.67
N GLY A 89 -9.89 1.85 -1.14
CA GLY A 89 -10.37 1.34 0.13
C GLY A 89 -11.58 0.41 0.04
N PHE A 90 -11.91 -0.18 1.18
CA PHE A 90 -12.99 -1.12 1.41
C PHE A 90 -14.13 -0.42 2.16
N ASN A 91 -15.37 -0.62 1.73
CA ASN A 91 -16.60 -0.24 2.43
C ASN A 91 -16.91 -1.24 3.55
N LEU A 92 -15.90 -1.54 4.37
CA LEU A 92 -16.02 -2.37 5.56
C LEU A 92 -15.64 -1.51 6.75
N ASN A 93 -16.52 -1.49 7.75
CA ASN A 93 -16.27 -0.75 8.98
C ASN A 93 -15.33 -1.57 9.89
N LEU A 94 -14.03 -1.51 9.60
CA LEU A 94 -12.98 -2.21 10.34
C LEU A 94 -12.36 -1.35 11.46
N GLY A 95 -12.68 -0.05 11.50
CA GLY A 95 -12.08 0.90 12.45
C GLY A 95 -12.96 2.12 12.76
N ASN A 96 -14.28 1.98 12.72
CA ASN A 96 -15.27 3.07 12.84
C ASN A 96 -15.19 4.11 11.70
N THR A 97 -14.75 3.69 10.52
CA THR A 97 -14.67 4.52 9.30
C THR A 97 -15.64 4.00 8.25
N GLU A 98 -16.29 4.89 7.48
CA GLU A 98 -17.14 4.49 6.36
C GLU A 98 -16.35 3.73 5.28
N VAL A 99 -15.08 4.09 5.07
CA VAL A 99 -14.16 3.43 4.15
C VAL A 99 -12.84 3.14 4.85
N THR A 100 -12.47 1.86 4.93
CA THR A 100 -11.16 1.43 5.43
C THR A 100 -10.13 1.46 4.30
N ARG A 101 -9.09 2.28 4.43
CA ARG A 101 -7.99 2.37 3.47
C ARG A 101 -6.75 1.68 4.02
N LEU A 102 -6.19 0.76 3.26
CA LEU A 102 -4.92 0.09 3.60
C LEU A 102 -3.73 0.95 3.19
N PHE A 103 -3.91 1.68 2.09
CA PHE A 103 -2.97 2.67 1.62
C PHE A 103 -3.68 4.02 1.65
N GLU A 104 -3.05 4.98 2.29
CA GLU A 104 -3.56 6.31 2.50
C GLU A 104 -2.84 7.31 1.61
N ARG A 105 -3.35 8.55 1.62
CA ARG A 105 -2.78 9.73 0.96
C ARG A 105 -3.16 9.91 -0.51
N GLU A 106 -2.26 10.53 -1.26
CA GLU A 106 -2.53 11.04 -2.59
C GLU A 106 -2.48 9.89 -3.62
N PRO A 107 -3.28 9.93 -4.70
CA PRO A 107 -3.34 8.84 -5.67
C PRO A 107 -1.99 8.43 -6.28
N ASP A 108 -1.03 9.36 -6.34
CA ASP A 108 0.33 9.14 -6.85
C ASP A 108 1.39 9.07 -5.72
N HIS A 109 0.97 9.02 -4.46
CA HIS A 109 1.85 8.96 -3.28
C HIS A 109 1.22 8.16 -2.12
N LEU A 110 0.85 6.93 -2.41
CA LEU A 110 0.23 5.99 -1.49
C LEU A 110 1.26 5.45 -0.49
N VAL A 111 0.93 5.57 0.80
CA VAL A 111 1.70 4.98 1.92
C VAL A 111 0.82 4.00 2.70
N PRO A 112 1.37 2.91 3.26
CA PRO A 112 0.61 2.02 4.14
C PRO A 112 0.00 2.78 5.33
N SER A 113 -1.24 2.45 5.68
CA SER A 113 -1.89 2.98 6.88
C SER A 113 -1.12 2.58 8.13
N THR A 114 -0.95 3.53 9.06
CA THR A 114 -0.34 3.32 10.37
C THR A 114 -1.35 2.90 11.44
N SER A 115 -2.60 2.67 11.06
CA SER A 115 -3.65 2.18 11.98
C SER A 115 -3.22 0.89 12.67
N GLN A 116 -3.09 0.93 14.00
CA GLN A 116 -2.66 -0.22 14.81
C GLN A 116 -3.54 -1.45 14.57
N PHE A 117 -4.85 -1.24 14.42
CA PHE A 117 -5.79 -2.33 14.10
C PHE A 117 -5.45 -3.03 12.78
N LEU A 118 -5.05 -2.28 11.75
CA LEU A 118 -4.67 -2.85 10.46
C LEU A 118 -3.30 -3.54 10.55
N LEU A 119 -2.34 -2.94 11.23
CA LEU A 119 -0.99 -3.49 11.43
C LEU A 119 -0.99 -4.82 12.20
N GLU A 120 -1.84 -4.95 13.22
CA GLU A 120 -1.98 -6.18 14.01
C GLU A 120 -2.77 -7.28 13.29
N SER A 121 -3.28 -6.99 12.09
CA SER A 121 -4.06 -7.93 11.29
C SER A 121 -3.30 -8.43 10.06
N ASP A 122 -3.69 -9.60 9.54
CA ASP A 122 -3.13 -10.14 8.29
C ASP A 122 -3.54 -9.35 7.01
N ILE A 123 -4.01 -8.12 7.14
CA ILE A 123 -4.58 -7.33 6.03
C ILE A 123 -3.51 -6.89 5.01
N PHE A 124 -2.29 -6.58 5.46
CA PHE A 124 -1.20 -6.23 4.54
C PHE A 124 -0.62 -7.47 3.85
N LEU A 125 -0.62 -8.61 4.53
CA LEU A 125 -0.32 -9.90 3.90
C LEU A 125 -1.35 -10.24 2.82
N MET A 126 -2.64 -10.01 3.11
CA MET A 126 -3.73 -10.11 2.15
C MET A 126 -3.53 -9.17 0.94
N ALA A 127 -3.15 -7.90 1.17
CA ALA A 127 -2.86 -6.95 0.11
C ALA A 127 -1.71 -7.41 -0.80
N GLY A 128 -0.61 -7.93 -0.22
CA GLY A 128 0.49 -8.51 -1.00
C GLY A 128 0.04 -9.69 -1.87
N ARG A 129 -0.85 -10.54 -1.35
CA ARG A 129 -1.44 -11.65 -2.12
C ARG A 129 -2.35 -11.15 -3.23
N MET A 130 -3.15 -10.11 -2.99
CA MET A 130 -3.99 -9.47 -4.01
C MET A 130 -3.15 -8.93 -5.17
N ILE A 131 -2.07 -8.20 -4.87
CA ILE A 131 -1.13 -7.65 -5.85
C ILE A 131 -0.46 -8.78 -6.64
N GLY A 132 0.11 -9.76 -5.94
CA GLY A 132 0.77 -10.90 -6.57
C GLY A 132 -0.17 -11.71 -7.46
N HIS A 133 -1.38 -11.98 -7.00
CA HIS A 133 -2.37 -12.75 -7.75
C HIS A 133 -2.83 -12.00 -9.02
N SER A 134 -3.04 -10.69 -8.93
CA SER A 134 -3.30 -9.84 -10.10
C SER A 134 -2.17 -9.94 -11.11
N PHE A 135 -0.92 -9.78 -10.68
CA PHE A 135 0.27 -9.90 -11.53
C PHE A 135 0.35 -11.27 -12.23
N LEU A 136 0.17 -12.37 -11.49
CA LEU A 136 0.23 -13.72 -12.05
C LEU A 136 -0.82 -13.98 -13.11
N HIS A 137 -1.98 -13.36 -13.02
CA HIS A 137 -3.07 -13.57 -13.99
C HIS A 137 -3.24 -12.44 -14.99
N GLY A 138 -2.32 -11.47 -15.03
CA GLY A 138 -2.36 -10.36 -15.99
C GLY A 138 -3.47 -9.34 -15.69
N GLY A 139 -3.87 -9.23 -14.43
CA GLY A 139 -4.71 -8.14 -13.94
C GLY A 139 -3.93 -6.82 -13.81
N PRO A 140 -4.60 -5.74 -13.39
CA PRO A 140 -3.97 -4.43 -13.24
C PRO A 140 -2.93 -4.40 -12.11
N CYS A 141 -2.02 -3.44 -12.19
CA CYS A 141 -1.05 -3.15 -11.12
C CYS A 141 -1.65 -2.18 -10.10
N LEU A 142 -1.23 -2.30 -8.84
CA LEU A 142 -1.37 -1.19 -7.89
C LEU A 142 -0.36 -0.11 -8.28
N SER A 143 -0.83 1.11 -8.51
CA SER A 143 -0.02 2.25 -8.95
C SER A 143 0.01 3.34 -7.89
N GLY A 144 0.98 4.26 -8.03
CA GLY A 144 1.06 5.45 -7.18
C GLY A 144 1.60 5.19 -5.78
N MET A 145 2.30 4.08 -5.54
CA MET A 145 2.99 3.85 -4.27
C MET A 145 4.13 4.85 -4.09
N SER A 146 4.31 5.35 -2.86
CA SER A 146 5.42 6.21 -2.49
C SER A 146 6.78 5.62 -2.93
N PRO A 147 7.70 6.43 -3.50
CA PRO A 147 9.05 5.99 -3.83
C PRO A 147 9.83 5.43 -2.63
N ALA A 148 9.62 5.98 -1.43
CA ALA A 148 10.27 5.51 -0.20
C ALA A 148 9.79 4.09 0.16
N ILE A 149 8.49 3.84 0.03
CA ILE A 149 7.92 2.51 0.26
C ILE A 149 8.40 1.50 -0.78
N ILE A 150 8.46 1.90 -2.06
CA ILE A 150 9.03 1.07 -3.12
C ILE A 150 10.49 0.72 -2.81
N HIS A 151 11.31 1.69 -2.40
CA HIS A 151 12.72 1.45 -2.02
C HIS A 151 12.85 0.34 -0.97
N VAL A 152 12.06 0.40 0.11
CA VAL A 152 12.07 -0.60 1.17
C VAL A 152 11.57 -1.97 0.68
N LEU A 153 10.48 -2.00 -0.09
CA LEU A 153 9.94 -3.27 -0.63
C LEU A 153 10.92 -4.01 -1.55
N PHE A 154 11.81 -3.29 -2.23
CA PHE A 154 12.81 -3.85 -3.15
C PHE A 154 14.21 -4.01 -2.51
N GLY A 155 14.27 -4.11 -1.18
CA GLY A 155 15.49 -4.50 -0.44
C GLY A 155 16.33 -3.34 0.08
N GLY A 156 15.86 -2.11 -0.09
CA GLY A 156 16.38 -0.97 0.66
C GLY A 156 16.01 -1.03 2.13
N THR A 157 16.60 -0.14 2.94
CA THR A 157 16.21 0.03 4.34
C THR A 157 15.49 1.35 4.55
N PRO A 158 14.65 1.49 5.60
CA PRO A 158 14.02 2.76 5.94
C PRO A 158 15.02 3.92 6.06
N GLU A 159 16.20 3.67 6.62
CA GLU A 159 17.25 4.68 6.84
C GLU A 159 17.93 5.14 5.54
N THR A 160 17.82 4.34 4.47
CA THR A 160 18.38 4.68 3.15
C THR A 160 17.32 5.20 2.18
N ALA A 161 16.05 5.20 2.59
CA ALA A 161 14.96 5.73 1.79
C ALA A 161 15.01 7.26 1.75
N THR A 162 14.80 7.84 0.58
CA THR A 162 14.58 9.29 0.45
C THR A 162 13.13 9.59 0.79
N ILE A 163 12.89 10.13 1.99
CA ILE A 163 11.56 10.48 2.48
C ILE A 163 11.18 11.89 2.02
N GLN A 164 9.94 12.06 1.58
CA GLN A 164 9.31 13.31 1.16
C GLN A 164 8.20 13.71 2.14
N LEU A 165 7.77 14.98 2.11
CA LEU A 165 6.69 15.46 3.00
C LEU A 165 5.39 14.67 2.80
N GLU A 166 5.13 14.24 1.58
CA GLU A 166 3.96 13.44 1.17
C GLU A 166 3.91 12.09 1.90
N ASP A 167 5.06 11.55 2.33
CA ASP A 167 5.14 10.31 3.07
C ASP A 167 4.53 10.43 4.48
N CYS A 168 4.60 11.61 5.11
CA CYS A 168 4.23 11.84 6.51
C CYS A 168 2.72 11.66 6.74
N PRO A 169 2.25 10.54 7.34
CA PRO A 169 0.84 10.13 7.38
C PRO A 169 -0.06 11.04 8.23
N ASP A 170 0.52 11.87 9.08
CA ASP A 170 -0.18 12.87 9.89
C ASP A 170 -0.15 14.24 9.20
N LEU A 171 -1.33 14.85 9.00
CA LEU A 171 -1.47 16.13 8.30
C LEU A 171 -1.02 17.32 9.16
N ASP A 172 -1.15 17.23 10.48
CA ASP A 172 -0.74 18.29 11.41
C ASP A 172 0.79 18.30 11.53
N LEU A 173 1.40 17.12 11.61
CA LEU A 173 2.86 16.97 11.53
C LEU A 173 3.39 17.46 10.18
N ARG A 174 2.80 17.01 9.06
CA ARG A 174 3.21 17.44 7.71
C ARG A 174 3.16 18.96 7.57
N SER A 175 2.07 19.59 8.01
CA SER A 175 1.90 21.05 7.94
C SER A 175 2.95 21.79 8.79
N THR A 176 3.25 21.27 9.97
CA THR A 176 4.27 21.85 10.87
C THR A 176 5.67 21.72 10.29
N ILE A 177 6.02 20.53 9.76
CA ILE A 177 7.33 20.27 9.14
C ILE A 177 7.49 21.12 7.88
N GLN A 178 6.43 21.31 7.09
CA GLN A 178 6.45 22.13 5.88
C GLN A 178 6.83 23.59 6.16
N LEU A 179 6.53 24.14 7.34
CA LEU A 179 6.98 25.50 7.72
C LEU A 179 8.50 25.64 7.67
N LEU A 180 9.25 24.56 7.91
CA LEU A 180 10.71 24.56 7.86
C LEU A 180 11.25 24.52 6.42
N GLU A 181 10.42 24.30 5.41
CA GLU A 181 10.83 24.28 4.01
C GLU A 181 11.23 25.69 3.52
N GLY A 182 12.33 25.77 2.77
CA GLY A 182 12.82 27.03 2.21
C GLY A 182 13.46 27.97 3.23
N ASN A 183 13.52 29.26 2.86
CA ASN A 183 14.25 30.30 3.58
C ASN A 183 13.36 31.48 4.04
N THR A 184 12.03 31.33 3.95
CA THR A 184 11.07 32.36 4.37
C THR A 184 11.16 32.63 5.86
N GLU A 185 11.14 33.90 6.27
CA GLU A 185 11.23 34.26 7.69
C GLU A 185 10.02 33.70 8.46
N LEU A 186 10.31 32.98 9.55
CA LEU A 186 9.29 32.39 10.42
C LEU A 186 8.77 33.46 11.39
N SER A 187 7.46 33.56 11.49
CA SER A 187 6.77 34.30 12.54
C SER A 187 7.03 33.69 13.93
N GLU A 188 6.80 34.47 14.98
CA GLU A 188 6.93 33.98 16.36
C GLU A 188 5.94 32.85 16.65
N GLN A 189 4.75 32.87 16.07
CA GLN A 189 3.77 31.78 16.19
C GLN A 189 4.26 30.48 15.56
N GLU A 190 4.81 30.54 14.34
CA GLU A 190 5.35 29.36 13.65
C GLU A 190 6.53 28.76 14.43
N LYS A 191 7.42 29.60 14.98
CA LYS A 191 8.53 29.15 15.82
C LYS A 191 8.05 28.38 17.06
N VAL A 192 6.95 28.82 17.68
CA VAL A 192 6.36 28.14 18.85
C VAL A 192 5.80 26.78 18.46
N ILE A 193 5.06 26.68 17.36
CA ILE A 193 4.50 25.41 16.88
C ILE A 193 5.62 24.42 16.54
N ILE A 194 6.65 24.87 15.83
CA ILE A 194 7.83 24.06 15.49
C ILE A 194 8.55 23.60 16.76
N LEU A 195 8.72 24.50 17.74
CA LEU A 195 9.39 24.18 19.00
C LEU A 195 8.62 23.12 19.79
N ASP A 196 7.30 23.21 19.87
CA ASP A 196 6.47 22.23 20.57
C ASP A 196 6.64 20.83 19.97
N LEU A 197 6.58 20.72 18.63
CA LEU A 197 6.83 19.48 17.92
C LEU A 197 8.27 18.97 18.16
N ALA A 198 9.28 19.84 18.01
CA ALA A 198 10.68 19.46 18.20
C ALA A 198 10.94 18.92 19.62
N LEU A 199 10.39 19.56 20.63
CA LEU A 199 10.52 19.13 22.02
C LEU A 199 9.84 17.79 22.28
N SER A 200 8.74 17.48 21.60
CA SER A 200 8.06 16.17 21.71
C SER A 200 8.95 14.98 21.30
N TRP A 201 10.02 15.26 20.54
CA TRP A 201 11.00 14.27 20.08
C TRP A 201 12.45 14.59 20.52
N ASP A 202 12.61 15.36 21.60
CA ASP A 202 13.91 15.72 22.18
C ASP A 202 14.86 16.45 21.21
N LEU A 203 14.32 17.20 20.25
CA LEU A 203 15.06 18.00 19.27
C LEU A 203 15.16 19.47 19.69
N PRO A 204 16.23 20.17 19.26
CA PRO A 204 16.37 21.60 19.55
C PRO A 204 15.40 22.44 18.73
N GLY A 205 15.03 23.61 19.27
CA GLY A 205 14.25 24.61 18.55
C GLY A 205 14.94 25.11 17.27
N VAL A 206 14.13 25.60 16.34
CA VAL A 206 14.60 26.15 15.06
C VAL A 206 15.42 27.43 15.25
N ASN A 207 16.53 27.52 14.53
CA ASN A 207 17.37 28.70 14.38
C ASN A 207 17.91 28.79 12.95
N GLN A 208 18.65 29.87 12.66
CA GLN A 208 19.17 30.15 11.31
C GLN A 208 20.13 29.08 10.78
N ASN A 209 20.78 28.31 11.66
CA ASN A 209 21.83 27.36 11.28
C ASN A 209 21.34 25.91 11.26
N ASN A 210 20.23 25.58 11.91
CA ASN A 210 19.73 24.20 12.01
C ASN A 210 18.42 23.96 11.26
N ARG A 211 17.79 24.96 10.64
CA ARG A 211 16.46 24.82 10.00
C ARG A 211 16.34 23.61 9.08
N ARG A 212 17.27 23.46 8.13
CA ARG A 212 17.28 22.33 7.19
C ARG A 212 17.50 20.99 7.89
N TRP A 213 18.44 20.95 8.84
CA TRP A 213 18.69 19.75 9.63
C TRP A 213 17.45 19.35 10.45
N LEU A 214 16.75 20.32 11.03
CA LEU A 214 15.54 20.09 11.81
C LEU A 214 14.40 19.58 10.91
N PHE A 215 14.24 20.17 9.72
CA PHE A 215 13.32 19.65 8.70
C PHE A 215 13.58 18.17 8.40
N GLU A 216 14.83 17.83 8.07
CA GLU A 216 15.22 16.45 7.74
C GLU A 216 14.99 15.50 8.93
N ARG A 217 15.27 15.94 10.17
CA ARG A 217 15.08 15.12 11.37
C ARG A 217 13.62 14.90 11.74
N LEU A 218 12.81 15.95 11.72
CA LEU A 218 11.37 15.84 11.99
C LEU A 218 10.69 15.00 10.93
N LEU A 219 11.09 15.14 9.66
CA LEU A 219 10.55 14.34 8.57
C LEU A 219 10.89 12.86 8.70
N LEU A 220 12.11 12.53 9.14
CA LEU A 220 12.48 11.14 9.44
C LEU A 220 11.65 10.58 10.59
N GLN A 221 11.55 11.30 11.72
CA GLN A 221 10.79 10.86 12.89
C GLN A 221 9.28 10.75 12.65
N SER A 222 8.70 11.64 11.85
CA SER A 222 7.27 11.57 11.50
C SER A 222 6.91 10.37 10.64
N ASN A 223 7.92 9.77 9.99
CA ASN A 223 7.76 8.67 9.07
C ASN A 223 8.37 7.37 9.58
N ASP A 224 8.99 7.36 10.76
CA ASP A 224 9.53 6.15 11.37
C ASP A 224 8.33 5.25 11.67
N PRO A 225 8.12 4.15 10.93
CA PRO A 225 7.39 3.06 11.52
C PRO A 225 8.32 2.50 12.60
N PHE A 226 7.79 1.94 13.69
CA PHE A 226 8.56 1.19 14.71
C PHE A 226 9.02 1.99 15.93
#